data_AF-K1QCY9-F1
#
_entry.id   AF-K1QCY9-F1
#
_cell.length_a   1.000
_cell.length_b   1.000
_cell.length_c   1.000
_cell.angle_alpha   90.00
_cell.angle_beta   90.00
_cell.angle_gamma   90.00
#
_symmetry.space_group_name_H-M   'P 1'
#
loop_
_entity.id
_entity.type
_entity.pdbx_description
1 polymer ?
#
loop_
_entity_poly.entity_id
_entity_poly.type
_entity_poly.pdbx_seq_one_letter_code
_entity_poly.pdbx_strand_id
1 'polypeptide(L)'
;MTKNILAAAIDIGTEFSSYAFSTVNESHGDPLRILSPDLRCAPTERLSMGTPTCVLFNPKGNFDSYGDEAEEKYSTLVLVDKHRDWYFFRRFKMMLSNEKVYNP
;
A
#
# COMPACT_ATOMS: atom_id res chain seq x y z
N MET A 1 -11.71 -30.91 -3.89
CA MET A 1 -11.39 -29.61 -3.25
C MET A 1 -12.09 -28.52 -4.05
N THR A 2 -12.95 -27.73 -3.41
CA THR A 2 -13.56 -26.54 -4.02
C THR A 2 -12.51 -25.43 -4.09
N LYS A 3 -12.34 -24.84 -5.28
CA LYS A 3 -11.38 -23.76 -5.55
C LYS A 3 -11.93 -22.47 -4.96
N ASN A 4 -11.34 -21.95 -3.89
CA ASN A 4 -11.70 -20.64 -3.34
C ASN A 4 -11.07 -19.54 -4.20
N ILE A 5 -11.92 -18.76 -4.87
CA ILE A 5 -11.49 -17.60 -5.67
C ILE A 5 -11.69 -16.34 -4.83
N LEU A 6 -10.67 -15.50 -4.79
CA LEU A 6 -10.68 -14.20 -4.12
C LEU A 6 -10.68 -13.11 -5.20
N ALA A 7 -11.63 -12.18 -5.12
CA ALA A 7 -11.58 -10.93 -5.86
C ALA A 7 -11.05 -9.84 -4.93
N ALA A 8 -10.06 -9.06 -5.37
CA ALA A 8 -9.52 -7.95 -4.60
C ALA A 8 -9.53 -6.67 -5.45
N ALA A 9 -9.93 -5.56 -4.82
CA ALA A 9 -9.79 -4.21 -5.32
C ALA A 9 -8.68 -3.51 -4.53
N ILE A 10 -7.77 -2.84 -5.23
CA ILE A 10 -6.68 -2.07 -4.65
C ILE A 10 -6.85 -0.63 -5.11
N ASP A 11 -6.92 0.29 -4.16
CA ASP A 11 -6.91 1.73 -4.41
C ASP A 11 -5.56 2.29 -3.98
N ILE A 12 -4.75 2.71 -4.95
CA ILE A 12 -3.53 3.48 -4.69
C ILE A 12 -3.95 4.94 -4.77
N GLY A 13 -4.18 5.58 -3.62
CA GLY A 13 -4.54 7.00 -3.53
C GLY A 13 -3.32 7.91 -3.61
N THR A 14 -3.54 9.22 -3.45
CA THR A 14 -2.44 10.19 -3.41
C THR A 14 -1.69 10.11 -2.08
N GLU A 15 -2.45 10.17 -0.98
CA GLU A 15 -1.88 10.11 0.38
C GLU A 15 -1.83 8.69 0.90
N PHE A 16 -2.90 7.93 0.70
CA PHE A 16 -3.12 6.63 1.31
C PHE A 16 -3.57 5.62 0.26
N SER A 17 -3.15 4.38 0.47
CA SER A 17 -3.57 3.22 -0.29
C SER A 17 -4.45 2.34 0.58
N SER A 18 -5.40 1.68 -0.06
CA SER A 18 -6.34 0.78 0.60
C SER A 18 -6.64 -0.42 -0.30
N TYR A 19 -7.26 -1.43 0.28
CA TYR A 19 -7.74 -2.57 -0.47
C TYR A 19 -9.01 -3.13 0.16
N ALA A 20 -9.79 -3.80 -0.66
CA ALA A 20 -10.98 -4.53 -0.26
C ALA A 20 -11.02 -5.86 -1.03
N PHE A 21 -11.60 -6.91 -0.45
CA PHE A 21 -11.67 -8.21 -1.10
C PHE A 21 -12.98 -8.93 -0.82
N SER A 22 -13.31 -9.91 -1.65
CA SER A 22 -14.48 -10.77 -1.47
C SER A 22 -14.18 -12.20 -1.93
N THR A 23 -14.80 -13.18 -1.29
CA THR A 23 -14.67 -14.60 -1.63
C THR A 23 -15.80 -15.01 -2.57
N VAL A 24 -15.44 -15.36 -3.80
CA VAL A 24 -16.39 -15.61 -4.90
C VAL A 24 -17.32 -16.81 -4.60
N ASN A 25 -16.85 -17.77 -3.81
CA ASN A 25 -17.65 -18.95 -3.42
C ASN A 25 -18.70 -18.65 -2.34
N GLU A 26 -18.51 -17.61 -1.51
CA GLU A 26 -19.51 -17.20 -0.51
C GLU A 26 -20.45 -16.10 -1.02
N SER A 27 -20.08 -15.42 -2.11
CA SER A 27 -20.90 -14.38 -2.76
C SER A 27 -22.09 -14.92 -3.56
N HIS A 28 -22.29 -16.24 -3.65
CA HIS A 28 -23.49 -16.83 -4.27
C HIS A 28 -24.79 -16.48 -3.53
N GLY A 29 -24.73 -15.90 -2.32
CA GLY A 29 -25.88 -15.41 -1.57
C GLY A 29 -25.95 -13.88 -1.37
N ASP A 30 -24.82 -13.17 -1.41
CA ASP A 30 -24.80 -11.71 -1.22
C ASP A 30 -23.59 -11.05 -1.92
N PRO A 31 -23.79 -10.32 -3.03
CA PRO A 31 -22.72 -9.61 -3.74
C PRO A 31 -22.14 -8.42 -2.96
N LEU A 32 -22.75 -8.01 -1.84
CA LEU A 32 -22.30 -6.89 -1.00
C LEU A 32 -21.32 -7.31 0.10
N ARG A 33 -20.96 -8.59 0.18
CA ARG A 33 -20.04 -9.11 1.20
C ARG A 33 -18.59 -8.78 0.84
N ILE A 34 -18.26 -7.50 0.94
CA ILE A 34 -16.93 -6.93 0.76
C ILE A 34 -16.27 -6.87 2.13
N LEU A 35 -15.12 -7.53 2.26
CA LEU A 35 -14.24 -7.45 3.41
C LEU A 35 -13.20 -6.39 3.13
N SER A 36 -13.31 -5.28 3.85
CA SER A 36 -12.20 -4.35 4.02
C SER A 36 -11.52 -4.69 5.34
N PRO A 37 -10.18 -4.72 5.40
CA PRO A 37 -9.52 -4.80 6.70
C PRO A 37 -9.77 -3.48 7.43
N ASP A 38 -10.79 -3.45 8.29
CA ASP A 38 -10.72 -2.63 9.49
C ASP A 38 -9.56 -3.20 10.30
N LEU A 39 -8.41 -2.56 10.19
CA LEU A 39 -7.19 -2.93 10.88
C LEU A 39 -7.42 -2.77 12.39
N ARG A 40 -7.87 -3.84 13.05
CA ARG A 40 -7.90 -3.96 14.50
C ARG A 40 -6.47 -3.95 15.05
N CYS A 41 -5.89 -2.75 15.21
CA CYS A 41 -4.68 -2.55 15.98
C CYS A 41 -4.83 -1.30 16.87
N ALA A 42 -5.08 -1.58 18.16
CA ALA A 42 -4.82 -0.77 19.36
C ALA A 42 -5.41 0.65 19.49
N PRO A 43 -5.78 1.07 20.72
CA PRO A 43 -6.46 2.34 21.01
C PRO A 43 -5.51 3.56 21.05
N THR A 44 -4.50 3.61 20.18
CA THR A 44 -3.55 4.74 20.13
C THR A 44 -3.66 5.48 18.79
N GLU A 45 -4.57 6.46 18.78
CA GLU A 45 -4.46 7.76 18.09
C GLU A 45 -4.22 7.85 16.57
N ARG A 46 -4.35 6.76 15.80
CA ARG A 46 -4.54 6.86 14.34
C ARG A 46 -5.74 6.03 13.91
N LEU A 47 -6.91 6.66 13.93
CA LEU A 47 -8.09 6.17 13.21
C LEU A 47 -7.66 5.87 11.76
N SER A 48 -7.77 4.60 11.39
CA SER A 48 -7.30 3.96 10.15
C SER A 48 -7.78 4.67 8.87
N MET A 49 -7.03 5.66 8.41
CA MET A 49 -7.14 6.26 7.08
C MET A 49 -6.13 5.59 6.13
N GLY A 50 -6.32 4.30 5.81
CA GLY A 50 -5.45 3.56 4.86
C GLY A 50 -3.96 3.45 5.25
N THR A 51 -3.15 2.79 4.42
CA THR A 51 -1.68 2.76 4.59
C THR A 51 -1.06 3.87 3.75
N PRO A 52 0.00 4.56 4.18
CA PRO A 52 0.65 5.62 3.40
C PRO A 52 1.00 5.17 1.98
N THR A 53 0.77 6.03 0.99
CA THR A 53 1.21 5.77 -0.39
C THR A 53 2.68 6.09 -0.51
N CYS A 54 3.51 5.16 -0.09
CA CYS A 54 4.96 5.28 -0.17
C CYS A 54 5.61 3.92 -0.39
N VAL A 55 6.79 3.95 -0.99
CA VAL A 55 7.57 2.76 -1.32
C VAL A 55 9.04 3.04 -1.04
N LEU A 56 9.73 2.02 -0.52
CA LEU A 56 11.15 2.03 -0.25
C LEU A 56 11.85 1.00 -1.12
N PHE A 57 12.92 1.42 -1.78
CA PHE A 57 13.86 0.52 -2.43
C PHE A 57 15.21 0.59 -1.73
N ASN A 58 15.88 -0.56 -1.66
CA ASN A 58 17.21 -0.65 -1.10
C ASN A 58 18.27 -0.03 -2.05
N PRO A 59 19.54 0.07 -1.62
CA PRO A 59 20.60 0.66 -2.45
C PRO A 59 20.86 -0.01 -3.80
N LYS A 60 20.37 -1.24 -3.99
CA LYS A 60 20.45 -1.95 -5.27
C LYS A 60 19.26 -1.67 -6.18
N GLY A 61 18.32 -0.82 -5.76
CA GLY A 61 17.08 -0.54 -6.49
C GLY A 61 16.04 -1.66 -6.39
N ASN A 62 16.24 -2.65 -5.52
CA ASN A 62 15.26 -3.72 -5.33
C ASN A 62 14.16 -3.26 -4.37
N PHE A 63 12.92 -3.67 -4.64
CA PHE A 63 11.79 -3.42 -3.74
C PHE A 63 12.12 -3.93 -2.34
N ASP A 64 11.89 -3.08 -1.35
CA ASP A 64 12.11 -3.42 0.05
C ASP A 64 10.78 -3.48 0.80
N SER A 65 10.02 -2.37 0.81
CA SER A 65 8.79 -2.25 1.60
C SER A 65 7.83 -1.19 1.04
N TYR A 66 6.58 -1.23 1.50
CA TYR A 66 5.50 -0.31 1.13
C TYR A 66 4.74 0.17 2.37
N GLY A 67 4.18 1.38 2.33
CA GLY A 67 3.28 1.88 3.36
C GLY A 67 3.96 2.17 4.69
N ASP A 68 3.28 1.86 5.80
CA ASP A 68 3.78 2.17 7.15
C ASP A 68 5.15 1.53 7.41
N GLU A 69 5.42 0.33 6.88
CA GLU A 69 6.72 -0.34 6.99
C GLU A 69 7.85 0.45 6.30
N ALA A 70 7.56 1.02 5.12
CA ALA A 70 8.52 1.86 4.40
C ALA A 70 8.81 3.16 5.15
N GLU A 71 7.78 3.82 5.71
CA GLU A 71 7.95 5.03 6.53
C GLU A 71 8.76 4.76 7.80
N GLU A 72 8.45 3.68 8.53
CA GLU A 72 9.15 3.31 9.77
C GLU A 72 10.62 2.97 9.50
N LYS A 73 10.88 2.14 8.48
CA LYS A 73 12.23 1.72 8.14
C LYS A 73 13.07 2.88 7.61
N TYR A 74 12.52 3.72 6.73
CA TYR A 74 13.23 4.90 6.25
C TYR A 74 13.53 5.88 7.38
N SER A 75 12.57 6.12 8.28
CA SER A 75 12.79 6.96 9.47
C SER A 75 13.94 6.42 10.33
N THR A 76 13.98 5.12 10.56
CA THR A 76 15.07 4.46 11.29
C THR A 76 16.43 4.63 10.59
N LEU A 77 16.47 4.50 9.27
CA LEU A 77 17.69 4.74 8.47
C LEU A 77 18.15 6.19 8.53
N VAL A 78 17.23 7.15 8.57
CA VAL A 78 17.53 8.58 8.74
C VAL A 78 18.18 8.85 10.09
N LEU A 79 17.65 8.28 11.17
CA LEU A 79 18.18 8.45 12.54
C LEU A 79 19.65 8.00 12.67
N VAL A 80 20.11 7.06 11.85
CA VAL A 80 21.48 6.55 11.85
C VAL A 80 22.31 6.99 10.63
N ASP A 81 21.84 7.98 9.87
CA ASP A 81 22.46 8.52 8.64
C ASP A 81 22.82 7.45 7.58
N LYS A 82 22.03 6.36 7.49
CA LYS A 82 22.20 5.28 6.49
C LYS A 82 21.17 5.31 5.35
N HIS A 83 20.40 6.39 5.26
CA HIS A 83 19.30 6.53 4.29
C HIS A 83 19.75 7.01 2.90
N ARG A 84 20.96 7.57 2.77
CA ARG A 84 21.36 8.31 1.55
C ARG A 84 21.38 7.48 0.27
N ASP A 85 21.74 6.21 0.39
CA ASP A 85 21.77 5.29 -0.75
C ASP A 85 20.42 4.59 -0.98
N TRP A 86 19.42 4.84 -0.14
CA TRP A 86 18.09 4.27 -0.27
C TRP A 86 17.17 5.18 -1.10
N TYR A 87 16.22 4.57 -1.80
CA TYR A 87 15.27 5.30 -2.62
C TYR A 87 13.90 5.26 -1.97
N PHE A 88 13.52 6.34 -1.30
CA PHE A 88 12.22 6.49 -0.67
C PHE A 88 11.34 7.43 -1.47
N PHE A 89 10.18 6.93 -1.91
CA PHE A 89 9.21 7.70 -2.67
C PHE A 89 7.90 7.80 -1.90
N ARG A 90 7.49 9.02 -1.56
CA ARG A 90 6.22 9.32 -0.90
C ARG A 90 5.27 10.01 -1.88
N ARG A 91 3.96 9.69 -1.81
CA ARG A 91 2.92 10.19 -2.72
C ARG A 91 3.25 9.94 -4.20
N PHE A 92 3.89 8.81 -4.50
CA PHE A 92 4.44 8.53 -5.84
C PHE A 92 3.37 8.47 -6.94
N LYS A 93 2.09 8.26 -6.61
CA LYS A 93 0.98 8.38 -7.57
C LYS A 93 1.01 9.72 -8.33
N MET A 94 1.33 10.82 -7.65
CA MET A 94 1.38 12.12 -8.31
C MET A 94 2.54 12.24 -9.31
N MET A 95 3.63 11.52 -9.06
CA MET A 95 4.77 11.48 -9.98
C MET A 95 4.38 10.74 -11.27
N LEU A 96 3.63 9.64 -11.14
CA LEU A 96 3.14 8.85 -12.29
C LEU A 96 2.11 9.63 -13.14
N SER A 97 1.23 10.41 -12.50
CA SER A 97 0.22 11.21 -13.22
C SER A 97 0.81 12.40 -14.00
N ASN A 98 2.01 12.85 -13.65
CA ASN A 98 2.69 13.97 -14.29
C ASN A 98 3.60 13.55 -15.46
N GLU A 99 3.75 12.25 -15.72
CA GLU A 99 4.33 11.79 -16.97
C GLU A 99 3.37 12.16 -18.10
N LYS A 100 3.66 13.28 -18.79
CA LYS A 100 3.10 13.50 -20.13
C LYS A 100 3.39 12.24 -20.93
N VAL A 101 2.33 11.61 -21.42
CA VAL A 101 2.42 10.50 -22.37
C VAL A 101 3.41 10.93 -23.46
N TYR A 102 4.60 10.34 -23.43
CA TYR A 102 5.51 10.46 -24.56
C TYR A 102 4.84 9.66 -25.68
N ASN A 103 4.25 10.37 -26.64
CA ASN A 103 3.81 9.78 -27.90
C ASN A 103 5.04 9.68 -28.81
N PRO A 104 5.58 8.48 -29.06
CA PRO A 104 6.59 8.28 -30.09
C PRO A 104 6.04 8.54 -31.50
#